data_AF-A0A924CHC1-F1
#
_entry.id   AF-A0A924CHC1-F1
#
_cell.length_a   1.000
_cell.length_b   1.000
_cell.length_c   1.000
_cell.angle_alpha   90.00
_cell.angle_beta   90.00
_cell.angle_gamma   90.00
#
_symmetry.space_group_name_H-M   'P 1'
#
loop_
_entity.id
_entity.type
_entity.pdbx_description
1 polymer ?
#
loop_
_entity_poly.entity_id
_entity_poly.type
_entity_poly.pdbx_seq_one_letter_code
_entity_poly.pdbx_strand_id
1 'polypeptide(L)'
;MNGIEWTLGVTAVVLPTIAWLSRNSLSELTLYSIFPPLGIIAFGLMWTHFVMGALRRYSGSTSSPHWLYMNISMGLVLSLIVLHPGLLWVALYLDGFGLPPQSHLEAYSTQILFVTLGTIGLLIFLSYEFKRFFGQRSWWKYIEWLQILGMGAIFVHAIGLGGELQLSWFMVVWIFYGLTLAASFVYSRFIYKKGSI
;
A
#
# COMPACT_ATOMS: atom_id res chain seq x y z
N MET A 1 -21.85 -6.45 -1.93
CA MET A 1 -20.42 -6.27 -1.60
C MET A 1 -19.63 -5.60 -2.73
N ASN A 2 -19.88 -5.91 -4.01
CA ASN A 2 -19.21 -5.26 -5.15
C ASN A 2 -19.22 -3.72 -5.09
N GLY A 3 -20.38 -3.09 -4.84
CA GLY A 3 -20.48 -1.63 -4.73
C GLY A 3 -19.62 -1.04 -3.61
N ILE A 4 -19.41 -1.77 -2.51
CA ILE A 4 -18.54 -1.34 -1.41
C ILE A 4 -17.07 -1.39 -1.85
N GLU A 5 -16.64 -2.46 -2.53
CA GLU A 5 -15.27 -2.60 -3.03
C GLU A 5 -14.90 -1.44 -3.97
N TRP A 6 -15.76 -1.14 -4.95
CA TRP A 6 -15.55 -0.01 -5.85
C TRP A 6 -15.58 1.33 -5.13
N THR A 7 -16.51 1.53 -4.19
CA THR A 7 -16.59 2.80 -3.44
C THR A 7 -15.32 3.04 -2.64
N LEU A 8 -14.84 2.01 -1.92
CA LEU A 8 -13.59 2.08 -1.17
C LEU A 8 -12.40 2.26 -2.10
N GLY A 9 -12.34 1.55 -3.23
CA GLY A 9 -11.27 1.66 -4.21
C GLY A 9 -11.19 3.05 -4.85
N VAL A 10 -12.34 3.62 -5.26
CA VAL A 10 -12.41 4.99 -5.77
C VAL A 10 -11.99 5.99 -4.70
N THR A 11 -12.47 5.82 -3.47
CA THR A 11 -12.08 6.68 -2.34
C THR A 11 -10.59 6.63 -2.06
N ALA A 12 -9.99 5.44 -2.13
CA ALA A 12 -8.56 5.20 -1.98
C ALA A 12 -7.70 5.83 -3.08
N VAL A 13 -8.29 6.21 -4.22
CA VAL A 13 -7.63 6.97 -5.28
C VAL A 13 -7.88 8.46 -5.11
N VAL A 14 -9.15 8.85 -4.95
CA VAL A 14 -9.58 10.26 -4.96
C VAL A 14 -9.05 11.04 -3.76
N LEU A 15 -9.10 10.49 -2.54
CA LEU A 15 -8.65 11.23 -1.35
C LEU A 15 -7.14 11.58 -1.41
N PRO A 16 -6.23 10.63 -1.72
CA PRO A 16 -4.83 10.98 -1.93
C PRO A 16 -4.62 12.00 -3.07
N THR A 17 -5.37 11.89 -4.17
CA THR A 17 -5.26 12.87 -5.27
C THR A 17 -5.67 14.27 -4.84
N ILE A 18 -6.73 14.41 -4.05
CA ILE A 18 -7.16 15.72 -3.50
C ILE A 18 -6.09 16.26 -2.54
N ALA A 19 -5.56 15.42 -1.65
CA ALA A 19 -4.48 15.81 -0.73
C ALA A 19 -3.24 16.29 -1.50
N TRP A 20 -2.87 15.58 -2.56
CA TRP A 20 -1.77 15.95 -3.43
C TRP A 20 -2.00 17.27 -4.18
N LEU A 21 -3.17 17.46 -4.79
CA LEU A 21 -3.55 18.68 -5.51
C LEU A 21 -3.60 19.91 -4.60
N SER A 22 -3.89 19.73 -3.31
CA SER A 22 -3.89 20.84 -2.35
C SER A 22 -2.48 21.38 -2.02
N ARG A 23 -1.43 20.62 -2.36
CA ARG A 23 -0.03 20.96 -2.07
C ARG A 23 0.82 21.24 -3.31
N ASN A 24 0.39 20.76 -4.48
CA ASN A 24 1.17 20.81 -5.70
C ASN A 24 0.44 21.59 -6.78
N SER A 25 1.17 22.43 -7.51
CA SER A 25 0.66 23.08 -8.71
C SER A 25 0.80 22.17 -9.93
N LEU A 26 -0.20 22.18 -10.82
CA LEU A 26 -0.14 21.47 -12.09
C LEU A 26 0.85 22.10 -13.09
N SER A 27 1.32 23.33 -12.85
CA SER A 27 2.26 24.03 -13.73
C SER A 27 3.71 23.62 -13.54
N GLU A 28 4.06 23.01 -12.40
CA GLU A 28 5.45 22.71 -12.00
C GLU A 28 5.61 21.25 -11.56
N LEU A 29 5.21 20.34 -12.44
CA LEU A 29 5.29 18.91 -12.15
C LEU A 29 6.73 18.40 -12.30
N THR A 30 7.24 17.85 -11.21
CA THR A 30 8.52 17.14 -11.15
C THR A 30 8.31 15.67 -10.77
N LEU A 31 9.30 14.82 -11.02
CA LEU A 31 9.28 13.43 -10.55
C LEU A 31 9.07 13.34 -9.03
N TYR A 32 9.67 14.27 -8.27
CA TYR A 32 9.52 14.40 -6.82
C TYR A 32 8.10 14.74 -6.37
N SER A 33 7.35 15.50 -7.18
CA SER A 33 5.94 15.75 -6.92
C SER A 33 5.03 14.59 -7.34
N ILE A 34 5.38 13.81 -8.36
CA ILE A 34 4.50 12.77 -8.92
C ILE A 34 4.62 11.45 -8.17
N PHE A 35 5.82 11.08 -7.72
CA PHE A 35 6.01 9.77 -7.09
C PHE A 35 5.24 9.58 -5.77
N PRO A 36 5.10 10.57 -4.85
CA PRO A 36 4.48 10.35 -3.54
C PRO A 36 3.02 9.89 -3.59
N PRO A 37 2.09 10.52 -4.36
CA PRO A 37 0.70 10.09 -4.38
C PRO A 37 0.52 8.66 -4.89
N LEU A 38 1.42 8.15 -5.74
CA LEU A 38 1.35 6.76 -6.21
C LEU A 38 1.46 5.75 -5.07
N GLY A 39 2.36 5.99 -4.11
CA GLY A 39 2.54 5.13 -2.94
C GLY A 39 1.33 5.16 -2.00
N ILE A 40 0.73 6.34 -1.81
CA ILE A 40 -0.45 6.52 -0.96
C ILE A 40 -1.69 5.85 -1.59
N ILE A 41 -1.87 6.00 -2.91
CA ILE A 41 -2.95 5.33 -3.65
C ILE A 41 -2.76 3.81 -3.61
N ALA A 42 -1.54 3.32 -3.85
CA ALA A 42 -1.23 1.89 -3.76
C ALA A 42 -1.60 1.33 -2.38
N PHE A 43 -1.17 2.02 -1.31
CA PHE A 43 -1.53 1.65 0.05
C PHE A 43 -3.04 1.60 0.25
N GLY A 44 -3.77 2.65 -0.16
CA GLY A 44 -5.22 2.72 -0.02
C GLY A 44 -5.92 1.54 -0.73
N LEU A 45 -5.50 1.20 -1.95
CA LEU A 45 -6.05 0.06 -2.68
C LEU A 45 -5.74 -1.27 -1.99
N MET A 46 -4.50 -1.48 -1.53
CA MET A 46 -4.15 -2.67 -0.75
C MET A 46 -4.96 -2.75 0.55
N TRP A 47 -5.14 -1.63 1.24
CA TRP A 47 -5.99 -1.53 2.43
C TRP A 47 -7.43 -2.00 2.14
N THR A 48 -8.02 -1.62 1.00
CA THR A 48 -9.35 -2.12 0.63
C THR A 48 -9.40 -3.65 0.54
N HIS A 49 -8.34 -4.30 0.03
CA HIS A 49 -8.29 -5.77 -0.10
C HIS A 49 -8.32 -6.45 1.26
N PHE A 50 -7.59 -5.90 2.23
CA PHE A 50 -7.56 -6.40 3.61
C PHE A 50 -8.90 -6.22 4.31
N VAL A 51 -9.46 -5.00 4.27
CA VAL A 51 -10.74 -4.68 4.91
C VAL A 51 -11.87 -5.49 4.31
N MET A 52 -11.94 -5.55 2.99
CA MET A 52 -12.99 -6.32 2.31
C MET A 52 -12.85 -7.80 2.58
N GLY A 53 -11.63 -8.34 2.65
CA GLY A 53 -11.37 -9.72 3.06
C GLY A 53 -11.92 -10.03 4.47
N ALA A 54 -11.71 -9.13 5.43
CA ALA A 54 -12.26 -9.25 6.78
C ALA A 54 -13.79 -9.14 6.79
N LEU A 55 -14.35 -8.17 6.05
CA LEU A 55 -15.78 -7.95 5.96
C LEU A 55 -16.53 -9.14 5.37
N ARG A 56 -15.98 -9.85 4.36
CA ARG A 56 -16.64 -11.08 3.86
C ARG A 56 -16.71 -12.15 4.93
N ARG A 57 -15.60 -12.38 5.65
CA ARG A 57 -15.54 -13.32 6.76
C ARG A 57 -16.57 -12.97 7.84
N TYR A 58 -16.69 -11.68 8.15
CA TYR A 58 -17.66 -11.17 9.12
C TYR A 58 -19.11 -11.36 8.69
N SER A 59 -19.43 -11.03 7.44
CA SER A 59 -20.79 -11.17 6.90
C SER A 59 -21.21 -12.62 6.62
N GLY A 60 -20.31 -13.60 6.79
CA GLY A 60 -20.56 -14.98 6.38
C GLY A 60 -20.78 -15.15 4.87
N SER A 61 -20.48 -14.13 4.07
CA SER A 61 -20.73 -14.15 2.63
C SER A 61 -19.82 -15.14 1.95
N THR A 62 -20.42 -16.11 1.26
CA THR A 62 -19.74 -17.04 0.35
C THR A 62 -19.44 -16.41 -1.01
N SER A 63 -19.87 -15.16 -1.23
CA SER A 63 -19.60 -14.46 -2.47
C SER A 63 -18.10 -14.29 -2.62
N SER A 64 -17.56 -14.91 -3.68
CA SER A 64 -16.18 -14.71 -4.08
C SER A 64 -15.92 -13.21 -4.32
N PRO A 65 -14.67 -12.74 -4.13
CA PRO A 65 -14.30 -11.40 -4.52
C PRO A 65 -14.75 -11.11 -5.95
N HIS A 66 -15.23 -9.90 -6.23
CA HIS A 66 -15.63 -9.58 -7.59
C HIS A 66 -14.38 -9.59 -8.49
N TRP A 67 -14.34 -10.55 -9.43
CA TRP A 67 -13.17 -10.84 -10.26
C TRP A 67 -12.64 -9.58 -10.98
N LEU A 68 -13.54 -8.76 -11.51
CA LEU A 68 -13.16 -7.54 -12.23
C LEU A 68 -12.45 -6.54 -11.31
N TYR A 69 -13.00 -6.29 -10.11
CA TYR A 69 -12.40 -5.37 -9.15
C TYR A 69 -11.03 -5.87 -8.72
N MET A 70 -10.93 -7.16 -8.35
CA MET A 70 -9.68 -7.75 -7.90
C MET A 70 -8.59 -7.67 -8.97
N ASN A 71 -8.88 -8.03 -10.22
CA ASN A 71 -7.88 -8.01 -11.27
C ASN A 71 -7.41 -6.59 -11.62
N ILE A 72 -8.35 -5.65 -11.74
CA ILE A 72 -7.99 -4.25 -12.04
C ILE A 72 -7.18 -3.66 -10.88
N SER A 73 -7.67 -3.80 -9.65
CA SER A 73 -7.01 -3.21 -8.48
C SER A 73 -5.66 -3.87 -8.18
N MET A 74 -5.50 -5.18 -8.35
CA MET A 74 -4.19 -5.85 -8.21
C MET A 74 -3.19 -5.39 -9.26
N GLY A 75 -3.60 -5.33 -10.54
CA GLY A 75 -2.73 -4.83 -11.61
C GLY A 75 -2.32 -3.38 -11.39
N LEU A 76 -3.26 -2.56 -10.91
CA LEU A 76 -3.00 -1.16 -10.56
C LEU A 76 -2.06 -1.05 -9.36
N VAL A 77 -2.30 -1.80 -8.27
CA VAL A 77 -1.41 -1.84 -7.10
C VAL A 77 0.00 -2.21 -7.52
N LEU A 78 0.19 -3.30 -8.28
CA LEU A 78 1.50 -3.74 -8.74
C LEU A 78 2.22 -2.63 -9.55
N SER A 79 1.49 -2.00 -10.46
CA SER A 79 2.02 -0.90 -11.26
C SER A 79 2.46 0.28 -10.37
N LEU A 80 1.62 0.67 -9.41
CA LEU A 80 1.88 1.80 -8.53
C LEU A 80 3.03 1.53 -7.55
N ILE A 81 3.13 0.34 -6.94
CA ILE A 81 4.23 0.03 -6.01
C ILE A 81 5.58 -0.07 -6.72
N VAL A 82 5.61 -0.38 -8.03
CA VAL A 82 6.84 -0.37 -8.83
C VAL A 82 7.16 1.04 -9.30
N LEU A 83 6.16 1.77 -9.81
CA LEU A 83 6.35 3.13 -10.31
C LEU A 83 6.73 4.11 -9.20
N HIS A 84 6.15 3.99 -8.00
CA HIS A 84 6.42 4.88 -6.87
C HIS A 84 7.92 5.02 -6.55
N PRO A 85 8.65 3.96 -6.15
CA PRO A 85 10.08 4.05 -5.92
C PRO A 85 10.87 4.15 -7.23
N GLY A 86 10.36 3.62 -8.35
CA GLY A 86 11.00 3.71 -9.65
C GLY A 86 11.18 5.15 -10.13
N LEU A 87 10.17 5.99 -9.99
CA LEU A 87 10.24 7.42 -10.31
C LEU A 87 11.24 8.15 -9.40
N LEU A 88 11.27 7.80 -8.11
CA LEU A 88 12.27 8.35 -7.18
C LEU A 88 13.69 7.96 -7.60
N TRP A 89 13.93 6.71 -7.97
CA TRP A 89 15.25 6.25 -8.41
C TRP A 89 15.71 6.94 -9.69
N VAL A 90 14.80 7.16 -10.64
CA VAL A 90 15.12 7.93 -11.85
C VAL A 90 15.47 9.38 -11.48
N ALA A 91 14.68 10.02 -10.61
CA ALA A 91 14.94 11.39 -10.19
C ALA A 91 16.31 11.53 -9.51
N LEU A 92 16.63 10.66 -8.55
CA LEU A 92 17.92 10.65 -7.86
C LEU A 92 19.08 10.36 -8.80
N TYR A 93 18.89 9.47 -9.78
CA TYR A 93 19.90 9.19 -10.79
C TYR A 93 20.19 10.41 -11.67
N LEU A 94 19.13 11.12 -12.12
CA LEU A 94 19.26 12.35 -12.90
C LEU A 94 19.95 13.48 -12.12
N ASP A 95 19.76 13.51 -10.80
CA ASP A 95 20.41 14.47 -9.90
C ASP A 95 21.85 14.07 -9.53
N GLY A 96 22.36 12.94 -10.03
CA GLY A 96 23.75 12.50 -9.86
C GLY A 96 24.03 11.64 -8.63
N PHE A 97 23.01 11.27 -7.84
CA PHE A 97 23.16 10.40 -6.66
C PHE A 97 23.36 8.91 -7.03
N GLY A 98 23.16 8.54 -8.30
CA GLY A 98 23.26 7.16 -8.77
C GLY A 98 22.07 6.29 -8.37
N LEU A 99 22.29 4.97 -8.26
CA LEU A 99 21.26 3.98 -7.94
C LEU A 99 21.27 3.61 -6.43
N PRO A 100 20.15 3.14 -5.88
CA PRO A 100 20.12 2.60 -4.52
C PRO A 100 21.08 1.40 -4.38
N PRO A 101 21.65 1.15 -3.18
CA PRO A 101 21.32 1.81 -1.92
C PRO A 101 22.03 3.15 -1.69
N GLN A 102 23.07 3.48 -2.47
CA GLN A 102 23.88 4.67 -2.22
C GLN A 102 23.07 5.96 -2.32
N SER A 103 22.24 6.09 -3.35
CA SER A 103 21.40 7.28 -3.53
C SER A 103 20.43 7.52 -2.36
N HIS A 104 19.92 6.46 -1.73
CA HIS A 104 19.08 6.59 -0.53
C HIS A 104 19.87 7.05 0.70
N LEU A 105 21.08 6.53 0.88
CA LEU A 105 21.95 6.91 2.01
C LEU A 105 22.33 8.38 1.95
N GLU A 106 22.57 8.90 0.74
CA GLU A 106 22.94 10.29 0.52
C GLU A 106 21.73 11.22 0.63
N ALA A 107 20.66 10.96 -0.13
CA ALA A 107 19.50 11.86 -0.21
C ALA A 107 18.57 11.79 1.02
N TYR A 108 18.56 10.66 1.75
CA TYR A 108 17.63 10.41 2.86
C TYR A 108 18.34 9.91 4.14
N SER A 109 19.58 10.35 4.38
CA SER A 109 20.41 9.92 5.54
C SER A 109 19.68 9.96 6.88
N THR A 110 18.93 11.03 7.15
CA THR A 110 18.17 11.22 8.41
C THR A 110 16.87 10.43 8.48
N GLN A 111 16.38 9.93 7.34
CA GLN A 111 15.10 9.25 7.19
C GLN A 111 15.27 7.80 6.69
N ILE A 112 16.49 7.28 6.75
CA ILE A 112 16.88 6.00 6.15
C ILE A 112 16.05 4.82 6.68
N LEU A 113 15.60 4.90 7.93
CA LEU A 113 14.71 3.90 8.52
C LEU A 113 13.40 3.79 7.70
N PHE A 114 12.77 4.92 7.39
CA PHE A 114 11.52 4.92 6.64
C PHE A 114 11.75 4.43 5.21
N VAL A 115 12.82 4.86 4.54
CA VAL A 115 13.17 4.36 3.21
C VAL A 115 13.41 2.84 3.20
N THR A 116 14.06 2.34 4.25
CA THR A 116 14.30 0.90 4.44
C THR A 116 12.99 0.14 4.64
N LEU A 117 12.07 0.66 5.46
CA LEU A 117 10.73 0.07 5.63
C LEU A 117 9.95 0.01 4.30
N GLY A 118 10.02 1.06 3.49
CA GLY A 118 9.44 1.10 2.15
C GLY A 118 10.05 0.04 1.23
N THR A 119 11.38 -0.09 1.24
CA THR A 119 12.12 -1.08 0.44
C THR A 119 11.78 -2.52 0.85
N ILE A 120 11.76 -2.81 2.16
CA ILE A 120 11.35 -4.12 2.69
C ILE A 120 9.89 -4.41 2.31
N GLY A 121 9.02 -3.42 2.46
CA GLY A 121 7.61 -3.51 2.06
C GLY A 121 7.47 -3.88 0.59
N LEU A 122 8.16 -3.16 -0.31
CA LEU A 122 8.17 -3.45 -1.74
C LEU A 122 8.58 -4.90 -2.03
N LEU A 123 9.70 -5.37 -1.45
CA LEU A 123 10.17 -6.74 -1.66
C LEU A 123 9.16 -7.79 -1.16
N ILE A 124 8.51 -7.53 -0.02
CA ILE A 124 7.45 -8.39 0.50
C ILE A 124 6.28 -8.44 -0.49
N PHE A 125 5.76 -7.31 -0.95
CA PHE A 125 4.60 -7.32 -1.87
C PHE A 125 4.95 -7.94 -3.22
N LEU A 126 6.12 -7.64 -3.79
CA LEU A 126 6.60 -8.28 -5.02
C LEU A 126 6.77 -9.79 -4.86
N SER A 127 7.17 -10.28 -3.69
CA SER A 127 7.27 -11.72 -3.45
C SER A 127 5.92 -12.43 -3.60
N TYR A 128 4.80 -11.74 -3.36
CA TYR A 128 3.47 -12.31 -3.48
C TYR A 128 3.09 -12.66 -4.93
N GLU A 129 3.67 -12.00 -5.92
CA GLU A 129 3.49 -12.33 -7.35
C GLU A 129 3.95 -13.75 -7.68
N PHE A 130 4.85 -14.32 -6.86
CA PHE A 130 5.30 -15.69 -7.00
C PHE A 130 4.35 -16.72 -6.39
N LYS A 131 3.20 -16.30 -5.82
CA LYS A 131 2.20 -17.21 -5.21
C LYS A 131 1.72 -18.27 -6.19
N ARG A 132 1.57 -17.92 -7.48
CA ARG A 132 1.14 -18.88 -8.51
C ARG A 132 2.10 -20.05 -8.69
N PHE A 133 3.38 -19.87 -8.36
CA PHE A 133 4.42 -20.89 -8.50
C PHE A 133 4.68 -21.65 -7.19
N PHE A 134 4.67 -20.93 -6.06
CA PHE A 134 5.10 -21.49 -4.77
C PHE A 134 4.01 -21.55 -3.70
N GLY A 135 2.77 -21.18 -4.02
CA GLY A 135 1.67 -21.08 -3.06
C GLY A 135 1.31 -22.37 -2.32
N GLN A 136 1.66 -23.52 -2.90
CA GLN A 136 1.43 -24.84 -2.28
C GLN A 136 2.58 -25.29 -1.36
N ARG A 137 3.68 -24.53 -1.30
CA ARG A 137 4.82 -24.88 -0.45
C ARG A 137 4.50 -24.56 1.01
N SER A 138 4.90 -25.43 1.93
CA SER A 138 4.61 -25.28 3.38
C SER A 138 5.19 -24.02 4.00
N TRP A 139 6.26 -23.46 3.44
CA TRP A 139 6.88 -22.21 3.87
C TRP A 139 6.13 -20.97 3.34
N TRP A 140 5.23 -21.10 2.38
CA TRP A 140 4.47 -19.97 1.80
C TRP A 140 3.64 -19.22 2.84
N LYS A 141 3.16 -19.94 3.87
CA LYS A 141 2.46 -19.34 5.01
C LYS A 141 3.24 -18.20 5.67
N TYR A 142 4.57 -18.24 5.65
CA TYR A 142 5.41 -17.16 6.19
C TYR A 142 5.37 -15.92 5.31
N ILE A 143 5.32 -16.08 3.98
CA ILE A 143 5.13 -14.96 3.05
C ILE A 143 3.77 -14.30 3.28
N GLU A 144 2.72 -15.09 3.52
CA GLU A 144 1.39 -14.55 3.86
C GLU A 144 1.41 -13.74 5.16
N TRP A 145 2.17 -14.18 6.17
CA TRP A 145 2.41 -13.40 7.38
C TRP A 145 3.23 -12.14 7.11
N LEU A 146 4.26 -12.23 6.27
CA LEU A 146 5.05 -11.07 5.88
C LEU A 146 4.20 -10.01 5.18
N GLN A 147 3.16 -10.35 4.42
CA GLN A 147 2.27 -9.34 3.82
C GLN A 147 1.64 -8.41 4.87
N ILE A 148 1.25 -8.95 6.03
CA ILE A 148 0.69 -8.16 7.13
C ILE A 148 1.75 -7.24 7.74
N LEU A 149 2.95 -7.77 7.97
CA LEU A 149 4.08 -6.95 8.44
C LEU A 149 4.49 -5.91 7.41
N GLY A 150 4.44 -6.25 6.12
CA GLY A 150 4.67 -5.37 4.98
C GLY A 150 3.69 -4.22 4.98
N MET A 151 2.38 -4.48 5.15
CA MET A 151 1.36 -3.44 5.30
C MET A 151 1.67 -2.50 6.47
N GLY A 152 2.09 -3.03 7.62
CA GLY A 152 2.51 -2.22 8.77
C GLY A 152 3.76 -1.38 8.49
N ALA A 153 4.76 -1.96 7.82
CA ALA A 153 5.99 -1.28 7.43
C ALA A 153 5.71 -0.12 6.47
N ILE A 154 4.91 -0.33 5.42
CA ILE A 154 4.58 0.72 4.47
C ILE A 154 3.66 1.80 5.07
N PHE A 155 2.84 1.44 6.06
CA PHE A 155 2.04 2.40 6.83
C PHE A 155 2.94 3.38 7.60
N VAL A 156 3.95 2.85 8.31
CA VAL A 156 4.92 3.68 9.06
C VAL A 156 5.86 4.44 8.12
N HIS A 157 6.29 3.81 7.01
CA HIS A 157 7.05 4.47 5.95
C HIS A 157 6.35 5.75 5.45
N ALA A 158 5.05 5.66 5.16
CA ALA A 158 4.27 6.81 4.72
C ALA A 158 4.19 7.90 5.80
N ILE A 159 4.04 7.56 7.09
CA ILE A 159 4.04 8.56 8.17
C ILE A 159 5.36 9.34 8.22
N GLY A 160 6.49 8.66 7.99
CA GLY A 160 7.81 9.29 8.04
C GLY A 160 8.16 10.16 6.83
N LEU A 161 7.64 9.83 5.64
CA LEU A 161 8.07 10.44 4.37
C LEU A 161 6.94 11.09 3.55
N GLY A 162 5.68 10.80 3.85
CA GLY A 162 4.52 11.26 3.09
C GLY A 162 4.17 12.71 3.41
N GLY A 163 4.56 13.63 2.53
CA GLY A 163 4.24 15.05 2.68
C GLY A 163 2.73 15.29 2.80
N GLU A 164 1.92 14.60 2.01
CA GLU A 164 0.45 14.71 2.02
C GLU A 164 -0.15 14.43 3.40
N LEU A 165 0.48 13.57 4.21
CA LEU A 165 0.01 13.25 5.56
C LEU A 165 0.18 14.40 6.56
N GLN A 166 0.94 15.44 6.24
CA GLN A 166 1.02 16.64 7.09
C GLN A 166 -0.29 17.46 7.05
N LEU A 167 -1.19 17.20 6.10
CA LEU A 167 -2.53 17.80 6.08
C LEU A 167 -3.37 17.17 7.19
N SER A 168 -3.88 17.97 8.14
CA SER A 168 -4.57 17.45 9.32
C SER A 168 -5.76 16.56 8.98
N TRP A 169 -6.56 16.93 7.97
CA TRP A 169 -7.72 16.12 7.55
C TRP A 169 -7.29 14.79 6.93
N PHE A 170 -6.18 14.77 6.19
CA PHE A 170 -5.71 13.56 5.52
C PHE A 170 -5.00 12.63 6.51
N MET A 171 -4.35 13.18 7.53
CA MET A 171 -3.86 12.39 8.66
C MET A 171 -5.00 11.65 9.38
N VAL A 172 -6.17 12.25 9.54
CA VAL A 172 -7.34 11.55 10.13
C VAL A 172 -7.78 10.37 9.26
N VAL A 173 -7.79 10.53 7.93
CA VAL A 173 -8.05 9.43 6.98
C VAL A 173 -7.00 8.34 7.13
N TRP A 174 -5.73 8.71 7.27
CA TRP A 174 -4.63 7.76 7.46
C TRP A 174 -4.76 6.97 8.76
N ILE A 175 -5.09 7.64 9.88
CA ILE A 175 -5.38 6.99 11.16
C ILE A 175 -6.56 6.02 11.00
N PHE A 176 -7.63 6.42 10.31
CA PHE A 176 -8.75 5.53 10.02
C PHE A 176 -8.31 4.29 9.25
N TYR A 177 -7.46 4.43 8.24
CA TYR A 177 -6.88 3.28 7.52
C TYR A 177 -6.08 2.37 8.46
N GLY A 178 -5.22 2.93 9.32
CA GLY A 178 -4.45 2.16 10.29
C GLY A 178 -5.33 1.38 11.28
N LEU A 179 -6.33 2.03 11.86
CA LEU A 179 -7.25 1.40 12.83
C LEU A 179 -8.06 0.28 12.19
N THR A 180 -8.63 0.52 11.01
CA THR A 180 -9.44 -0.49 10.31
C THR A 180 -8.60 -1.63 9.75
N LEU A 181 -7.35 -1.37 9.35
CA LEU A 181 -6.40 -2.41 8.99
C LEU A 181 -6.07 -3.32 10.19
N ALA A 182 -5.77 -2.71 11.34
CA ALA A 182 -5.50 -3.45 12.59
C ALA A 182 -6.72 -4.28 13.00
N ALA A 183 -7.93 -3.69 12.98
CA ALA A 183 -9.17 -4.39 13.27
C ALA A 183 -9.42 -5.56 12.30
N SER A 184 -9.19 -5.33 10.99
CA SER A 184 -9.37 -6.35 9.95
C SER A 184 -8.42 -7.53 10.15
N PHE A 185 -7.17 -7.25 10.53
CA PHE A 185 -6.19 -8.30 10.86
C PHE A 185 -6.62 -9.07 12.12
N VAL A 186 -6.93 -8.37 13.21
CA VAL A 186 -7.33 -9.01 14.48
C VAL A 186 -8.54 -9.91 14.27
N TYR A 187 -9.57 -9.39 13.60
CA TYR A 187 -10.76 -10.13 13.28
C TYR A 187 -10.46 -11.38 12.45
N SER A 188 -9.71 -11.20 11.36
CA SER A 188 -9.45 -12.28 10.41
C SER A 188 -8.58 -13.39 10.96
N ARG A 189 -7.71 -13.09 11.94
CA ARG A 189 -6.69 -14.02 12.40
C ARG A 189 -6.99 -14.65 13.76
N PHE A 190 -7.56 -13.88 14.68
CA PHE A 190 -7.77 -14.33 16.06
C PHE A 190 -9.24 -14.58 16.39
N ILE A 191 -10.16 -13.83 15.78
CA ILE A 191 -11.59 -13.96 16.07
C ILE A 191 -12.25 -14.97 15.14
N TYR A 192 -11.98 -14.88 13.84
CA TYR A 192 -12.57 -15.77 12.85
C TYR A 192 -12.01 -17.19 12.99
N LYS A 193 -12.85 -18.14 13.41
CA LYS A 193 -12.56 -19.57 13.40
C LYS A 193 -13.22 -20.19 12.18
N LYS A 194 -12.41 -20.73 11.26
CA LYS A 194 -12.90 -21.42 10.06
C LYS A 194 -13.68 -22.67 10.49
N GLY A 195 -15.02 -22.68 10.34
CA GLY A 195 -15.89 -23.80 10.69
C GLY A 195 -17.04 -23.50 11.68
N SER A 196 -17.40 -22.25 11.94
CA SER A 196 -18.58 -21.88 12.72
C SER A 196 -19.69 -21.25 11.86
N ILE A 197 -20.16 -21.99 10.85
CA ILE A 197 -21.57 -22.16 10.43
C ILE A 197 -21.65 -23.56 9.84
#